data_AF-A0AAN7KL44-F1
#
_entry.id   AF-A0AAN7KL44-F1
#
_cell.length_a   1.000
_cell.length_b   1.000
_cell.length_c   1.000
_cell.angle_alpha   90.00
_cell.angle_beta   90.00
_cell.angle_gamma   90.00
#
_symmetry.space_group_name_H-M   'P 1'
#
loop_
_entity.id
_entity.type
_entity.pdbx_description
1 polymer ?
#
loop_
_entity_poly.entity_id
_entity_poly.type
_entity_poly.pdbx_seq_one_letter_code
_entity_poly.pdbx_strand_id
1 'polypeptide(L)'
;MDIVSGDDTAGSIKQIVFTKESGLAGGGPQLCRVDYFDPENFAMQQTVIQGLLSEKMESVVSEVRYEAIGTDKCICKVATQYHPKDGSEFKEDDNRLGKHFPHLLFHPTFF
;
A
#
# COMPACT_ATOMS: atom_id res chain seq x y z
N MET A 1 -11.30 -1.09 5.49
CA MET A 1 -10.59 0.00 4.80
C MET A 1 -11.66 1.00 4.47
N ASP A 2 -11.42 2.26 4.81
CA ASP A 2 -12.46 3.28 4.81
C ASP A 2 -11.92 4.53 4.12
N ILE A 3 -12.78 5.24 3.39
CA ILE A 3 -12.43 6.54 2.80
C ILE A 3 -12.62 7.60 3.90
N VAL A 4 -11.53 8.28 4.25
CA VAL A 4 -11.53 9.37 5.25
C VAL A 4 -11.84 10.70 4.58
N SER A 5 -11.40 10.86 3.33
CA SER A 5 -11.63 12.07 2.52
C SER A 5 -11.58 11.74 1.04
N GLY A 6 -12.43 12.39 0.24
CA GLY A 6 -12.52 12.19 -1.21
C GLY A 6 -13.61 11.20 -1.61
N ASP A 7 -13.52 10.74 -2.86
CA ASP A 7 -14.53 9.96 -3.59
C ASP A 7 -13.95 8.67 -4.20
N ASP A 8 -12.89 8.14 -3.59
CA ASP A 8 -12.13 6.96 -4.01
C ASP A 8 -11.23 7.17 -5.26
N THR A 9 -11.18 8.39 -5.80
CA THR A 9 -10.31 8.74 -6.93
C THR A 9 -9.00 9.39 -6.49
N ALA A 10 -8.21 9.88 -7.46
CA ALA A 10 -6.95 10.58 -7.20
C ALA A 10 -7.12 11.73 -6.19
N GLY A 11 -6.22 11.80 -5.21
CA GLY A 11 -6.27 12.73 -4.08
C GLY A 11 -7.03 12.20 -2.86
N SER A 12 -7.80 11.12 -2.98
CA SER A 12 -8.55 10.55 -1.85
C SER A 12 -7.61 10.02 -0.76
N ILE A 13 -8.02 10.18 0.50
CA ILE A 13 -7.34 9.64 1.67
C ILE A 13 -8.09 8.41 2.18
N LYS A 14 -7.38 7.29 2.22
CA LYS A 14 -7.85 5.98 2.65
C LYS A 14 -7.22 5.61 3.98
N GLN A 15 -8.02 5.06 4.89
CA GLN A 15 -7.55 4.50 6.14
C GLN A 15 -7.62 2.97 6.10
N ILE A 16 -6.51 2.35 6.48
CA ILE A 16 -6.37 0.90 6.62
C ILE A 16 -6.14 0.61 8.09
N VAL A 17 -7.07 -0.14 8.69
CA VAL A 17 -6.94 -0.66 10.05
C VAL A 17 -6.54 -2.13 9.94
N PHE A 18 -5.40 -2.46 10.52
CA PHE A 18 -4.86 -3.81 10.50
C PHE A 18 -5.49 -4.69 11.57
N THR A 19 -5.94 -5.89 11.20
CA THR A 19 -6.46 -6.88 12.15
C THR A 19 -5.32 -7.49 12.96
N LYS A 20 -5.62 -8.07 14.13
CA LYS A 20 -4.60 -8.74 14.97
C LYS A 20 -3.84 -9.83 14.21
N GLU A 21 -4.53 -10.53 13.31
CA GLU A 21 -3.99 -11.62 12.49
C GLU A 21 -2.93 -11.15 11.48
N SER A 22 -2.97 -9.88 11.07
CA SER A 22 -1.99 -9.31 10.15
C SER A 22 -0.57 -9.18 10.74
N GLY A 23 -0.43 -9.29 12.06
CA GLY A 23 0.83 -8.99 12.76
C GLY A 23 1.18 -7.49 12.84
N LEU A 24 0.33 -6.61 12.28
CA LEU A 24 0.57 -5.17 12.15
C LEU A 24 -0.39 -4.30 12.96
N ALA A 25 -1.33 -4.91 13.68
CA ALA A 25 -2.35 -4.19 14.48
C ALA A 25 -1.78 -3.25 15.56
N GLY A 26 -0.52 -3.45 15.99
CA GLY A 26 0.14 -2.59 16.97
C GLY A 26 0.60 -1.23 16.43
N GLY A 27 0.62 -1.03 15.11
CA GLY A 27 1.12 0.18 14.45
C GLY A 27 0.11 1.31 14.28
N GLY A 28 -1.13 1.13 14.77
CA GLY A 28 -2.23 2.07 14.52
C GLY A 28 -2.75 2.04 13.07
N PRO A 29 -3.72 2.89 12.72
CA PRO A 29 -4.23 3.00 11.37
C PRO A 29 -3.18 3.57 10.41
N GLN A 30 -3.13 3.00 9.20
CA GLN A 30 -2.33 3.53 8.10
C GLN A 30 -3.18 4.44 7.22
N LEU A 31 -2.64 5.60 6.84
CA LEU A 31 -3.26 6.49 5.87
C LEU A 31 -2.50 6.44 4.55
N CYS A 32 -3.25 6.23 3.48
CA CYS A 32 -2.76 6.24 2.11
C CYS A 32 -3.48 7.35 1.31
N ARG A 33 -2.72 8.09 0.51
CA ARG A 33 -3.27 8.96 -0.52
C ARG A 33 -3.29 8.21 -1.85
N VAL A 34 -4.41 8.24 -2.57
CA VAL A 34 -4.46 7.76 -3.96
C VAL A 34 -3.77 8.79 -4.84
N ASP A 35 -2.71 8.41 -5.55
CA ASP A 35 -2.01 9.33 -6.45
C ASP A 35 -2.67 9.32 -7.84
N TYR A 36 -3.03 8.14 -8.34
CA TYR A 36 -3.92 7.98 -9.49
C TYR A 36 -4.69 6.67 -9.41
N PHE A 37 -5.83 6.61 -10.10
CA PHE A 37 -6.64 5.42 -10.28
C PHE A 37 -7.04 5.33 -11.77
N ASP A 38 -6.59 4.26 -12.43
CA ASP A 38 -6.79 4.03 -13.86
C ASP A 38 -7.44 2.65 -14.06
N PRO A 39 -8.79 2.60 -14.09
CA PRO A 39 -9.52 1.35 -14.27
C PRO A 39 -9.39 0.79 -15.70
N GLU A 40 -9.05 1.61 -16.71
CA GLU A 40 -8.90 1.16 -18.10
C GLU A 40 -7.62 0.33 -18.27
N ASN A 41 -6.54 0.75 -17.61
CA ASN A 41 -5.27 0.03 -17.62
C ASN A 41 -5.07 -0.88 -16.39
N PHE A 42 -6.10 -1.06 -15.56
CA PHE A 42 -6.07 -1.83 -14.32
C PHE A 42 -4.87 -1.47 -13.42
N ALA A 43 -4.62 -0.16 -13.29
CA ALA A 43 -3.47 0.39 -12.60
C ALA A 43 -3.88 1.41 -11.54
N MET A 44 -3.16 1.42 -10.42
CA MET A 44 -3.34 2.41 -9.36
C MET A 44 -2.01 2.66 -8.68
N GLN A 45 -1.79 3.90 -8.27
CA GLN A 45 -0.68 4.27 -7.38
C GLN A 45 -1.22 4.97 -6.14
N GLN A 46 -0.58 4.68 -5.02
CA GLN A 46 -0.87 5.32 -3.75
C GLN A 46 0.41 5.58 -2.96
N THR A 47 0.37 6.63 -2.16
CA THR A 47 1.45 7.01 -1.25
C THR A 47 0.99 6.77 0.19
N VAL A 48 1.75 5.98 0.93
CA VAL A 48 1.58 5.88 2.40
C VAL A 48 2.13 7.16 3.01
N ILE A 49 1.25 7.92 3.66
CA ILE A 49 1.57 9.24 4.24
C ILE A 49 1.61 9.21 5.77
N GLN A 50 1.02 8.20 6.41
CA GLN A 50 1.04 8.03 7.87
C GLN A 50 0.82 6.56 8.27
N GLY A 51 1.33 6.17 9.43
CA GLY A 51 1.06 4.88 10.07
C GLY A 51 2.30 3.99 10.06
N LEU A 52 2.24 2.88 9.33
CA LEU A 52 3.26 1.81 9.36
C LEU A 52 4.63 2.18 8.75
N LEU A 53 4.87 3.46 8.48
CA LEU A 53 6.16 4.00 8.10
C LEU A 53 7.13 3.86 9.27
N SER A 54 8.35 3.41 9.01
CA SER A 54 9.40 3.52 10.03
C SER A 54 9.68 5.00 10.30
N GLU A 55 10.19 5.35 11.48
CA GLU A 55 10.54 6.74 11.81
C GLU A 55 11.56 7.35 10.83
N LYS A 56 12.32 6.48 10.14
CA LYS A 56 13.30 6.81 9.11
C LYS A 56 12.71 7.06 7.73
N MET A 57 11.43 6.78 7.52
CA MET A 57 10.77 6.87 6.22
C MET A 57 9.94 8.16 6.13
N GLU A 58 10.08 8.89 5.03
CA GLU A 58 9.24 10.04 4.72
C GLU A 58 7.94 9.58 4.03
N SER A 59 8.08 8.69 3.04
CA SER A 59 6.93 8.13 2.33
C SER A 59 7.26 6.79 1.68
N VAL A 60 6.21 6.03 1.36
CA VAL A 60 6.30 4.82 0.56
C VAL A 60 5.27 4.91 -0.56
N VAL A 61 5.73 4.90 -1.80
CA VAL A 61 4.88 4.91 -2.98
C VAL A 61 4.72 3.47 -3.45
N SER A 62 3.48 3.01 -3.54
CA SER A 62 3.15 1.68 -4.07
C SER A 62 2.30 1.82 -5.31
N GLU A 63 2.74 1.16 -6.38
CA GLU A 63 2.04 1.05 -7.63
C GLU A 63 1.63 -0.40 -7.86
N VAL A 64 0.37 -0.60 -8.22
CA VAL A 64 -0.22 -1.91 -8.49
C VAL A 64 -0.78 -1.89 -9.90
N ARG A 65 -0.44 -2.91 -10.69
CA ARG A 65 -1.00 -3.15 -12.03
C ARG A 65 -1.45 -4.59 -12.16
N TYR A 66 -2.56 -4.81 -12.85
CA TYR A 66 -3.05 -6.16 -13.15
C TYR A 66 -2.98 -6.42 -14.65
N GLU A 67 -2.38 -7.55 -15.02
CA GLU A 67 -2.27 -8.00 -16.41
C GLU A 67 -3.02 -9.32 -16.57
N ALA A 68 -4.03 -9.36 -17.44
CA ALA A 68 -4.81 -10.57 -17.67
C ALA A 68 -3.94 -11.70 -18.25
N ILE A 69 -4.13 -12.91 -17.73
CA ILE A 69 -3.60 -14.15 -18.31
C ILE A 69 -4.77 -15.09 -18.55
N GLY A 70 -5.26 -15.13 -19.79
CA GLY A 70 -6.44 -15.91 -20.13
C GLY A 70 -7.72 -15.27 -19.58
N THR A 71 -8.73 -16.11 -19.31
CA THR A 71 -10.09 -15.66 -18.98
C THR A 71 -10.36 -15.45 -17.49
N ASP A 72 -9.58 -16.08 -16.61
CA ASP A 72 -9.87 -16.18 -15.18
C ASP A 72 -8.65 -15.90 -14.28
N LYS A 73 -7.52 -15.51 -14.86
CA LYS A 73 -6.27 -15.26 -14.11
C LYS A 73 -5.68 -13.92 -14.49
N CYS A 74 -4.88 -13.37 -13.59
CA CYS A 74 -4.05 -12.20 -13.85
C CYS A 74 -2.69 -12.35 -13.16
N ILE A 75 -1.70 -11.61 -13.65
CA ILE A 75 -0.51 -11.26 -12.87
C ILE A 75 -0.82 -9.93 -12.19
N CYS A 76 -0.64 -9.88 -10.87
CA CYS A 76 -0.54 -8.61 -10.18
C CYS A 76 0.94 -8.21 -10.07
N LYS A 77 1.31 -7.09 -10.68
CA LYS A 77 2.62 -6.46 -10.54
C LYS A 77 2.53 -5.38 -9.49
N VAL A 78 3.38 -5.47 -8.47
CA VAL A 78 3.50 -4.47 -7.42
C VAL A 78 4.90 -3.89 -7.47
N ALA A 79 5.00 -2.58 -7.62
CA ALA A 79 6.24 -1.83 -7.49
C ALA A 79 6.15 -0.91 -6.27
N THR A 80 7.11 -1.01 -5.35
CA THR A 80 7.14 -0.19 -4.14
C THR A 80 8.44 0.60 -4.10
N GLN A 81 8.32 1.92 -4.00
CA GLN A 81 9.42 2.87 -3.88
C GLN A 81 9.43 3.40 -2.45
N TYR A 82 10.61 3.35 -1.84
CA TYR A 82 10.84 3.79 -0.47
C TYR A 82 11.59 5.11 -0.51
N HIS A 83 11.09 6.11 0.22
CA HIS A 83 11.71 7.43 0.33
C HIS A 83 12.14 7.66 1.78
N PRO A 84 13.38 7.29 2.15
CA PRO A 84 13.92 7.55 3.48
C PRO A 84 14.08 9.06 3.68
N LYS A 85 13.98 9.51 4.94
CA LYS A 85 14.32 10.88 5.32
C LYS A 85 15.80 11.14 5.08
N ASP A 86 16.16 12.37 4.74
CA ASP A 86 17.55 12.79 4.55
C ASP A 86 18.45 12.36 5.71
N GLY A 87 19.60 11.74 5.37
CA GLY A 87 20.57 11.23 6.34
C GLY A 87 20.17 9.90 7.01
N SER A 88 19.02 9.32 6.68
CA SER A 88 18.61 8.01 7.18
C SER A 88 19.06 6.89 6.23
N GLU A 89 19.78 5.91 6.76
CA GLU A 89 20.11 4.69 6.03
C GLU A 89 18.93 3.70 6.15
N PHE A 90 18.35 3.31 5.01
CA PHE A 90 17.29 2.29 4.94
C PHE A 90 17.89 0.94 4.54
N LYS A 91 17.82 -0.04 5.44
CA LYS A 91 18.31 -1.41 5.22
C LYS A 91 17.15 -2.34 4.93
N GLU A 92 17.42 -3.47 4.30
CA GLU A 92 16.39 -4.46 3.97
C GLU A 92 15.62 -4.98 5.20
N ASP A 93 16.28 -5.03 6.36
CA ASP A 93 15.63 -5.38 7.63
C ASP A 93 14.62 -4.33 8.14
N ASP A 94 14.79 -3.06 7.72
CA ASP A 94 13.83 -1.99 8.00
C ASP A 94 12.57 -2.11 7.12
N ASN A 95 12.57 -2.98 6.09
CA ASN A 95 11.46 -3.20 5.17
C ASN A 95 10.35 -4.10 5.74
N ARG A 96 9.67 -3.65 6.80
CA ARG A 96 8.51 -4.35 7.37
C ARG A 96 7.32 -4.38 6.40
N LEU A 97 7.08 -3.27 5.71
CA LEU A 97 5.98 -3.15 4.74
C LEU A 97 6.12 -4.16 3.60
N GLY A 98 7.27 -4.24 2.95
CA GLY A 98 7.49 -5.16 1.82
C GLY A 98 7.31 -6.65 2.19
N LYS A 99 7.63 -7.03 3.43
CA LYS A 99 7.46 -8.41 3.93
C LYS A 99 5.98 -8.79 4.14
N HIS A 100 5.11 -7.82 4.43
CA HIS A 100 3.70 -8.07 4.77
C HIS A 100 2.71 -7.57 3.71
N PHE A 101 3.11 -6.64 2.83
CA PHE A 101 2.24 -6.01 1.83
C PHE A 101 1.59 -7.00 0.85
N PRO A 102 2.29 -8.03 0.32
CA PRO A 102 1.65 -9.04 -0.52
C PRO A 102 0.59 -9.84 0.26
N HIS A 103 0.88 -10.18 1.52
CA HIS A 103 -0.08 -10.87 2.38
C HIS A 103 -1.30 -10.00 2.69
N LEU A 104 -1.15 -8.68 2.81
CA LEU A 104 -2.24 -7.75 3.08
C LEU A 104 -3.16 -7.53 1.88
N LEU A 105 -2.60 -7.42 0.66
CA LEU A 105 -3.38 -7.17 -0.55
C LEU A 105 -4.14 -8.40 -1.03
N PHE A 106 -3.61 -9.60 -0.81
CA PHE A 106 -4.19 -10.86 -1.30
C PHE A 106 -4.70 -11.76 -0.18
N HIS A 107 -4.88 -11.24 1.05
CA HIS A 107 -5.48 -12.04 2.10
C HIS A 107 -6.96 -12.31 1.78
N PRO A 108 -7.41 -13.57 1.82
CA PRO A 108 -8.77 -13.97 1.45
C PRO A 108 -9.87 -13.44 2.38
N THR A 109 -9.57 -12.69 3.44
CA THR A 109 -10.60 -12.05 4.30
C THR A 109 -11.04 -10.67 3.81
N PHE A 110 -10.52 -10.19 2.66
CA PHE A 110 -10.96 -8.96 2.02
C PHE A 110 -11.79 -9.17 0.74
N PHE A 111 -12.19 -10.41 0.44
CA PHE A 111 -13.14 -10.77 -0.62
C PHE A 111 -14.34 -11.55 -0.05
#